data_AF-A0A1H1VG55-F1
#
_entry.id   AF-A0A1H1VG55-F1
#
_cell.length_a   1.000
_cell.length_b   1.000
_cell.length_c   1.000
_cell.angle_alpha   90.00
_cell.angle_beta   90.00
_cell.angle_gamma   90.00
#
_symmetry.space_group_name_H-M   'P 1'
#
loop_
_entity.id
_entity.type
_entity.pdbx_description
1 polymer ?
#
loop_
_entity_poly.entity_id
_entity_poly.type
_entity_poly.pdbx_seq_one_letter_code
_entity_poly.pdbx_strand_id
1 'polypeptide(L)'
;MADPTNHGFVYRLNRDHVLVAAVEVAMRARATVLERLASAVEALVPAPTHVAVFGSFARGDGTPHSDIDVLVLLEPGHRLDDAAWVEQMRHLGEQVLSWTGNRAEMLVLESEAFSLSIRTGEPIIAALLEESIQLQGLPLEELVRRQAAHTPPDEPRPSSE
;
A
#
# COMPACT_ATOMS: atom_id res chain seq x y z
N MET A 1 -6.47 -16.87 -30.48
CA MET A 1 -6.04 -17.64 -31.68
C MET A 1 -4.73 -18.32 -31.35
N ALA A 2 -4.52 -19.55 -31.83
CA ALA A 2 -3.33 -20.33 -31.55
C ALA A 2 -2.54 -20.52 -32.85
N ASP A 3 -1.27 -20.13 -32.82
CA ASP A 3 -0.34 -20.29 -33.93
C ASP A 3 0.70 -21.37 -33.56
N PRO A 4 0.85 -22.44 -34.37
CA PRO A 4 1.81 -23.49 -34.10
C PRO A 4 3.26 -23.00 -34.26
N THR A 5 4.16 -23.50 -33.43
CA THR A 5 5.61 -23.28 -33.46
C THR A 5 6.36 -24.61 -33.40
N ASN A 6 7.70 -24.59 -33.55
CA ASN A 6 8.53 -25.80 -33.59
C ASN A 6 8.46 -26.66 -32.30
N HIS A 7 8.08 -26.06 -31.16
CA HIS A 7 7.99 -26.76 -29.86
C HIS A 7 6.71 -26.43 -29.05
N GLY A 8 5.65 -25.91 -29.68
CA GLY A 8 4.40 -25.61 -28.96
C GLY A 8 3.44 -24.69 -29.70
N PHE A 9 2.49 -24.11 -28.97
CA PHE A 9 1.56 -23.11 -29.49
C PHE A 9 1.83 -21.74 -28.86
N VAL A 10 1.77 -20.69 -29.67
CA VAL A 10 1.68 -19.32 -29.17
C VAL A 10 0.23 -18.89 -29.24
N TYR A 11 -0.27 -18.33 -28.14
CA TYR A 11 -1.63 -17.83 -28.05
C TYR A 11 -1.64 -16.31 -28.16
N ARG A 12 -2.51 -15.80 -29.02
CA ARG A 12 -2.80 -14.37 -29.14
C ARG A 12 -4.26 -14.10 -28.74
N LEU A 13 -4.48 -13.02 -28.00
CA LEU A 13 -5.82 -12.55 -27.65
C LEU A 13 -6.63 -12.32 -28.94
N ASN A 14 -7.79 -12.98 -29.05
CA ASN A 14 -8.69 -12.77 -30.17
C ASN A 14 -9.48 -11.47 -29.94
N ARG A 15 -9.07 -10.38 -30.62
CA ARG A 15 -9.72 -9.07 -30.49
C ARG A 15 -11.09 -8.97 -31.13
N ASP A 16 -11.49 -9.96 -31.92
CA ASP A 16 -12.85 -10.04 -32.48
C ASP A 16 -13.79 -10.90 -31.61
N HIS A 17 -13.28 -11.47 -30.51
CA HIS A 17 -14.09 -12.30 -29.61
C HIS A 17 -15.12 -11.44 -28.88
N VAL A 18 -16.38 -11.89 -28.83
CA VAL A 18 -17.49 -11.15 -28.21
C VAL A 18 -17.25 -10.77 -26.74
N LEU A 19 -16.43 -11.55 -26.02
CA LEU A 19 -16.06 -11.29 -24.61
C LEU A 19 -14.74 -10.51 -24.43
N VAL A 20 -14.03 -10.13 -25.50
CA VAL A 20 -12.69 -9.53 -25.36
C VAL A 20 -12.72 -8.24 -24.53
N ALA A 21 -13.74 -7.41 -24.70
CA ALA A 21 -13.86 -6.16 -23.98
C ALA A 21 -13.96 -6.38 -22.45
N ALA A 22 -14.67 -7.43 -22.02
CA ALA A 22 -14.75 -7.78 -20.60
C ALA A 22 -13.39 -8.24 -20.05
N VAL A 23 -12.63 -9.02 -20.83
CA VAL A 23 -11.27 -9.43 -20.46
C VAL A 23 -10.33 -8.23 -20.37
N GLU A 24 -10.39 -7.29 -21.31
CA GLU A 24 -9.57 -6.07 -21.28
C GLU A 24 -9.88 -5.19 -20.06
N VAL A 25 -11.17 -5.06 -19.70
CA VAL A 25 -11.57 -4.38 -18.46
C VAL A 25 -11.05 -5.12 -17.22
N ALA A 26 -11.19 -6.44 -17.17
CA ALA A 26 -10.71 -7.25 -16.05
C ALA A 26 -9.18 -7.16 -15.90
N MET A 27 -8.43 -7.15 -17.00
CA MET A 27 -6.97 -6.98 -16.99
C MET A 27 -6.53 -5.62 -16.40
N ARG A 28 -7.38 -4.60 -16.46
CA ARG A 28 -7.13 -3.28 -15.87
C ARG A 28 -7.60 -3.15 -14.42
N ALA A 29 -8.32 -4.14 -13.86
CA ALA A 29 -8.95 -4.03 -12.56
C ALA A 29 -7.98 -3.57 -11.46
N ARG A 30 -6.77 -4.14 -11.41
CA ARG A 30 -5.75 -3.75 -10.43
C ARG A 30 -5.34 -2.27 -10.56
N ALA A 31 -5.08 -1.81 -11.78
CA ALA A 31 -4.74 -0.41 -12.03
C ALA A 31 -5.90 0.51 -11.64
N THR A 32 -7.13 0.16 -12.00
CA THR A 32 -8.34 0.91 -11.62
C THR A 32 -8.49 1.01 -10.10
N VAL A 33 -8.20 -0.06 -9.35
CA VAL A 33 -8.26 -0.05 -7.88
C VAL A 33 -7.20 0.88 -7.30
N LEU A 34 -5.96 0.84 -7.80
CA LEU A 34 -4.89 1.76 -7.36
C LEU A 34 -5.27 3.22 -7.63
N GLU A 35 -5.83 3.53 -8.81
CA GLU A 35 -6.29 4.88 -9.15
C GLU A 35 -7.42 5.36 -8.22
N ARG A 36 -8.39 4.49 -7.92
CA ARG A 36 -9.48 4.80 -6.98
C ARG A 36 -8.97 4.99 -5.55
N LEU A 37 -8.06 4.14 -5.11
CA LEU A 37 -7.41 4.26 -3.81
C LEU A 37 -6.66 5.59 -3.70
N ALA A 38 -5.82 5.93 -4.69
CA ALA A 38 -5.11 7.20 -4.74
C ALA A 38 -6.07 8.40 -4.60
N SER A 39 -7.15 8.41 -5.39
CA SER A 39 -8.16 9.47 -5.31
C SER A 39 -8.90 9.52 -3.96
N ALA A 40 -9.18 8.37 -3.35
CA ALA A 40 -9.87 8.32 -2.06
C ALA A 40 -8.97 8.79 -0.91
N VAL A 41 -7.67 8.50 -0.97
CA VAL A 41 -6.73 8.93 0.08
C VAL A 41 -6.37 10.41 0.00
N GLU A 42 -6.50 11.04 -1.18
CA GLU A 42 -6.36 12.49 -1.34
C GLU A 42 -7.39 13.29 -0.54
N ALA A 43 -8.56 12.70 -0.26
CA ALA A 43 -9.63 13.33 0.51
C ALA A 43 -9.46 13.23 2.03
N LEU A 44 -8.43 12.54 2.52
CA LEU A 44 -8.23 12.30 3.95
C LEU A 44 -7.81 13.56 4.69
N VAL A 45 -8.35 13.72 5.90
CA VAL A 45 -8.07 14.81 6.83
C VAL A 45 -7.80 14.22 8.22
N PRO A 46 -6.61 14.46 8.83
CA PRO A 46 -5.48 15.20 8.27
C PRO A 46 -4.88 14.52 7.04
N ALA A 47 -4.23 15.32 6.19
CA ALA A 47 -3.55 14.81 5.01
C ALA A 47 -2.38 13.90 5.44
N PRO A 48 -2.32 12.64 4.99
CA PRO A 48 -1.20 11.77 5.32
C PRO A 48 0.11 12.25 4.70
N THR A 49 1.22 12.03 5.41
CA THR A 49 2.57 12.29 4.89
C THR A 49 2.96 11.27 3.82
N HIS A 50 2.41 10.06 3.92
CA HIS A 50 2.58 8.99 2.96
C HIS A 50 1.44 8.00 3.03
N VAL A 51 1.05 7.49 1.87
CA VAL A 51 0.16 6.34 1.75
C VAL A 51 0.73 5.39 0.71
N ALA A 52 0.76 4.10 1.01
CA ALA A 52 1.13 3.07 0.06
C ALA A 52 0.32 1.79 0.26
N VAL A 53 0.11 1.04 -0.83
CA VAL A 53 -0.38 -0.33 -0.77
C VAL A 53 0.83 -1.26 -0.73
N PHE A 54 0.78 -2.31 0.08
CA PHE A 54 1.85 -3.30 0.15
C PHE A 54 1.30 -4.72 0.15
N GLY A 55 2.17 -5.70 0.40
CA GLY A 55 1.78 -7.09 0.50
C GLY A 55 1.30 -7.67 -0.83
N SER A 56 0.36 -8.62 -0.74
CA SER A 56 0.03 -9.47 -1.88
C SER A 56 -0.62 -8.71 -3.05
N PHE A 57 -1.41 -7.69 -2.74
CA PHE A 57 -2.01 -6.84 -3.76
C PHE A 57 -0.93 -6.06 -4.53
N ALA A 58 0.09 -5.58 -3.84
CA ALA A 58 1.21 -4.84 -4.44
C ALA A 58 2.12 -5.75 -5.28
N ARG A 59 2.31 -7.02 -4.92
CA ARG A 59 3.04 -8.00 -5.74
C ARG A 59 2.23 -8.55 -6.93
N GLY A 60 0.90 -8.39 -6.91
CA GLY A 60 0.02 -8.94 -7.93
C GLY A 60 -0.22 -10.46 -7.79
N ASP A 61 0.13 -11.03 -6.63
CA ASP A 61 -0.14 -12.42 -6.24
C ASP A 61 -1.39 -12.54 -5.34
N GLY A 62 -2.13 -11.45 -5.16
CA GLY A 62 -3.36 -11.39 -4.38
C GLY A 62 -4.40 -12.43 -4.83
N THR A 63 -5.00 -13.09 -3.85
CA THR A 63 -6.08 -14.06 -4.04
C THR A 63 -7.44 -13.43 -3.71
N PRO A 64 -8.57 -14.05 -4.07
CA PRO A 64 -9.90 -13.59 -3.63
C PRO A 64 -10.15 -13.63 -2.11
N HIS A 65 -9.21 -14.15 -1.33
CA HIS A 65 -9.27 -14.19 0.14
C HIS A 65 -8.19 -13.31 0.77
N SER A 66 -7.38 -12.63 -0.04
CA SER A 66 -6.32 -11.76 0.44
C SER A 66 -6.89 -10.39 0.77
N ASP A 67 -6.54 -9.87 1.93
CA ASP A 67 -6.80 -8.48 2.28
C ASP A 67 -5.88 -7.54 1.48
N ILE A 68 -6.29 -6.28 1.37
CA ILE A 68 -5.53 -5.21 0.74
C ILE A 68 -4.85 -4.41 1.85
N ASP A 69 -3.54 -4.60 1.98
CA ASP A 69 -2.73 -3.96 3.01
C ASP A 69 -2.39 -2.52 2.62
N VAL A 70 -2.80 -1.54 3.44
CA VAL A 70 -2.57 -0.12 3.19
C VAL A 70 -1.82 0.50 4.36
N LEU A 71 -0.63 1.04 4.08
CA LEU A 71 0.14 1.85 5.00
C LEU A 71 -0.31 3.31 4.91
N VAL A 72 -0.58 3.92 6.06
CA VAL A 72 -0.86 5.35 6.19
C VAL A 72 0.10 5.93 7.24
N LEU A 73 0.93 6.89 6.83
CA LEU A 73 1.82 7.62 7.72
C LEU A 73 1.26 9.03 7.98
N LEU A 74 1.23 9.43 9.24
CA LEU A 74 0.79 10.76 9.68
C LEU A 74 1.92 11.56 10.34
N GLU A 75 1.82 12.89 10.26
CA GLU A 75 2.62 13.78 11.10
C GLU A 75 2.29 13.55 12.60
N PRO A 76 3.25 13.80 13.51
CA PRO A 76 3.01 13.73 14.96
C PRO A 76 1.89 14.66 15.42
N GLY A 77 1.23 14.27 16.51
CA GLY A 77 0.25 15.12 17.21
C GLY A 77 -1.18 15.01 16.68
N HIS A 78 -1.42 14.09 15.74
CA HIS A 78 -2.76 13.71 15.33
C HIS A 78 -3.27 12.54 16.18
N ARG A 79 -4.46 12.69 16.73
CA ARG A 79 -5.11 11.65 17.53
C ARG A 79 -5.71 10.58 16.62
N LEU A 80 -5.10 9.41 16.55
CA LEU A 80 -5.62 8.27 15.78
C LEU A 80 -6.97 7.75 16.30
N ASP A 81 -7.30 8.06 17.56
CA ASP A 81 -8.58 7.74 18.19
C ASP A 81 -9.67 8.80 17.96
N ASP A 82 -9.37 9.84 17.19
CA ASP A 82 -10.36 10.85 16.81
C ASP A 82 -11.49 10.20 15.99
N ALA A 83 -12.74 10.47 16.38
CA ALA A 83 -13.90 9.85 15.77
C ALA A 83 -14.02 10.17 14.26
N ALA A 84 -13.60 11.36 13.83
CA ALA A 84 -13.63 11.73 12.42
C ALA A 84 -12.55 10.99 11.61
N TRP A 85 -11.37 10.74 12.20
CA TRP A 85 -10.35 9.92 11.55
C TRP A 85 -10.77 8.45 11.44
N VAL A 86 -11.28 7.87 12.53
CA VAL A 86 -11.78 6.49 12.56
C VAL A 86 -12.87 6.29 11.51
N GLU A 87 -13.78 7.25 11.39
CA GLU A 87 -14.85 7.20 10.40
C GLU A 87 -14.33 7.27 8.95
N GLN A 88 -13.30 8.06 8.68
CA GLN A 88 -12.64 8.10 7.37
C GLN A 88 -11.98 6.77 7.02
N MET A 89 -11.29 6.14 7.97
CA MET A 89 -10.67 4.82 7.76
C MET A 89 -11.72 3.74 7.52
N ARG A 90 -12.82 3.77 8.28
CA ARG A 90 -13.97 2.89 8.07
C ARG A 90 -14.55 3.06 6.66
N HIS A 91 -14.81 4.30 6.24
CA HIS A 91 -15.34 4.61 4.91
C HIS A 91 -14.38 4.20 3.78
N LEU A 92 -13.07 4.39 3.94
CA LEU A 92 -12.08 3.91 2.99
C LEU A 92 -12.11 2.37 2.87
N GLY A 93 -12.18 1.66 4.00
CA GLY A 93 -12.31 0.21 4.01
C GLY A 93 -13.59 -0.29 3.32
N GLU A 94 -14.71 0.39 3.50
CA GLU A 94 -15.97 0.07 2.82
C GLU A 94 -15.90 0.29 1.31
N GLN A 95 -15.24 1.37 0.88
CA GLN A 95 -15.00 1.61 -0.54
C GLN A 95 -14.15 0.51 -1.17
N VAL A 96 -13.05 0.12 -0.52
CA VAL A 96 -12.18 -0.97 -0.99
C VAL A 96 -12.96 -2.28 -1.10
N LEU A 97 -13.75 -2.60 -0.08
CA LEU A 97 -14.62 -3.78 -0.10
C LEU A 97 -15.64 -3.73 -1.23
N SER A 98 -16.27 -2.57 -1.46
CA SER A 98 -17.23 -2.39 -2.55
C SER A 98 -16.59 -2.52 -3.94
N TRP A 99 -15.35 -2.07 -4.12
CA TRP A 99 -14.67 -2.13 -5.42
C TRP A 99 -14.08 -3.50 -5.74
N THR A 100 -13.61 -4.22 -4.73
CA THR A 100 -12.76 -5.40 -4.92
C THR A 100 -13.37 -6.69 -4.40
N GLY A 101 -14.31 -6.61 -3.45
CA GLY A 101 -14.78 -7.74 -2.66
C GLY A 101 -13.84 -8.16 -1.52
N ASN A 102 -12.65 -7.56 -1.41
CA ASN A 102 -11.66 -7.84 -0.37
C ASN A 102 -11.68 -6.75 0.70
N ARG A 103 -11.32 -7.08 1.94
CA ARG A 103 -11.20 -6.07 3.00
C ARG A 103 -9.89 -5.29 2.85
N ALA A 104 -9.87 -4.08 3.37
CA ALA A 104 -8.63 -3.34 3.55
C ALA A 104 -8.12 -3.57 4.98
N GLU A 105 -6.83 -3.88 5.11
CA GLU A 105 -6.12 -3.87 6.38
C GLU A 105 -5.29 -2.59 6.46
N MET A 106 -5.68 -1.70 7.38
CA MET A 106 -5.07 -0.37 7.49
C MET A 106 -3.99 -0.38 8.57
N LEU A 107 -2.73 -0.23 8.17
CA LEU A 107 -1.61 0.02 9.07
C LEU A 107 -1.39 1.53 9.17
N VAL A 108 -1.91 2.15 10.23
CA VAL A 108 -1.76 3.58 10.47
C VAL A 108 -0.65 3.81 11.49
N LEU A 109 0.40 4.53 11.10
CA LEU A 109 1.53 4.87 11.96
C LEU A 109 1.74 6.38 12.01
N GLU A 110 1.96 6.90 13.22
CA GLU A 110 2.53 8.23 13.37
C GLU A 110 4.04 8.20 13.12
N SER A 111 4.61 9.36 12.80
CA SER A 111 6.04 9.48 12.48
C SER A 111 6.95 8.91 13.57
N GLU A 112 6.64 9.07 14.85
CA GLU A 112 7.46 8.51 15.95
C GLU A 112 7.42 6.97 15.99
N ALA A 113 6.25 6.37 15.80
CA ALA A 113 6.10 4.92 15.74
C ALA A 113 6.85 4.34 14.53
N PHE A 114 6.69 4.97 13.36
CA PHE A 114 7.44 4.60 12.15
C PHE A 114 8.95 4.69 12.36
N SER A 115 9.40 5.74 13.06
CA SER A 115 10.81 5.93 13.42
C SER A 115 11.34 4.82 14.31
N LEU A 116 10.54 4.39 15.29
CA LEU A 116 10.90 3.29 16.17
C LEU A 116 11.04 2.00 15.37
N SER A 117 10.09 1.68 14.49
CA SER A 117 10.14 0.49 13.62
C SER A 117 11.39 0.46 12.73
N ILE A 118 11.85 1.61 12.23
CA ILE A 118 13.11 1.71 11.50
C ILE A 118 14.30 1.38 12.42
N ARG A 119 14.36 1.97 13.61
CA ARG A 119 15.49 1.79 14.55
C ARG A 119 15.57 0.37 15.08
N THR A 120 14.44 -0.27 15.34
CA THR A 120 14.37 -1.65 15.82
C THR A 120 14.61 -2.67 14.71
N GLY A 121 14.67 -2.22 13.45
CA GLY A 121 14.88 -3.10 12.30
C GLY A 121 13.71 -4.05 12.07
N GLU A 122 12.48 -3.58 12.27
CA GLU A 122 11.30 -4.41 12.07
C GLU A 122 11.24 -4.95 10.64
N PRO A 123 11.04 -6.28 10.43
CA PRO A 123 11.05 -6.89 9.11
C PRO A 123 10.06 -6.25 8.12
N ILE A 124 8.96 -5.69 8.63
CA ILE A 124 7.96 -5.01 7.81
C ILE A 124 8.52 -3.80 7.06
N ILE A 125 9.51 -3.10 7.60
CA ILE A 125 10.12 -1.93 6.95
C ILE A 125 10.85 -2.33 5.66
N ALA A 126 11.57 -3.45 5.68
CA ALA A 126 12.25 -3.96 4.48
C ALA A 126 11.23 -4.36 3.41
N ALA A 127 10.17 -5.08 3.79
CA ALA A 127 9.09 -5.46 2.88
C ALA A 127 8.39 -4.24 2.27
N LEU A 128 8.13 -3.20 3.06
CA LEU A 128 7.53 -1.95 2.58
C LEU A 128 8.45 -1.22 1.57
N LEU A 129 9.76 -1.20 1.80
CA LEU A 129 10.70 -0.56 0.87
C LEU A 129 10.84 -1.30 -0.45
N GLU A 130 10.74 -2.64 -0.44
CA GLU A 130 10.91 -3.45 -1.65
C GLU A 130 9.62 -3.61 -2.45
N GLU A 131 8.46 -3.69 -1.79
CA GLU A 131 7.24 -4.21 -2.40
C GLU A 131 6.04 -3.26 -2.33
N SER A 132 6.20 -2.02 -1.84
CA SER A 132 5.08 -1.08 -1.77
C SER A 132 4.84 -0.29 -3.06
N ILE A 133 3.57 0.07 -3.28
CA ILE A 133 3.14 0.98 -4.33
C ILE A 133 2.62 2.23 -3.66
N GLN A 134 3.38 3.32 -3.82
CA GLN A 134 2.99 4.63 -3.32
C GLN A 134 1.71 5.13 -4.01
N LEU A 135 0.76 5.59 -3.18
CA LEU A 135 -0.47 6.23 -3.61
C LEU A 135 -0.40 7.76 -3.48
N GLN A 136 0.14 8.25 -2.36
CA GLN A 136 0.20 9.68 -2.03
C GLN A 136 1.41 10.01 -1.13
N GLY A 137 1.85 11.27 -1.16
CA GLY A 137 2.77 11.83 -0.19
C GLY A 137 4.24 11.75 -0.60
N LEU A 138 5.15 11.71 0.37
CA LEU A 138 6.59 11.59 0.13
C LEU A 138 6.98 10.14 -0.17
N PRO A 139 7.97 9.85 -1.02
CA PRO A 139 8.48 8.50 -1.19
C PRO A 139 8.98 7.90 0.13
N LEU A 140 8.71 6.61 0.35
CA LEU A 140 9.05 5.93 1.60
C LEU A 140 10.56 5.98 1.91
N GLU A 141 11.39 5.82 0.88
CA GLU A 141 12.86 5.94 0.95
C GLU A 141 13.34 7.30 1.48
N GLU A 142 12.65 8.38 1.14
CA GLU A 142 12.97 9.72 1.60
C GLU A 142 12.55 9.91 3.07
N LEU A 143 11.42 9.31 3.47
CA LEU A 143 10.98 9.32 4.88
C LEU A 143 11.95 8.55 5.78
N VAL A 144 12.39 7.37 5.34
CA VAL A 144 13.41 6.59 6.05
C VAL A 144 14.71 7.38 6.17
N ARG A 145 15.15 8.05 5.10
CA ARG A 145 16.37 8.89 5.12
C ARG A 145 16.26 10.06 6.10
N ARG A 146 15.12 10.77 6.10
CA ARG A 146 14.88 11.89 7.02
C ARG A 146 14.93 11.43 8.47
N GLN A 147 14.38 10.26 8.74
CA GLN A 147 14.35 9.74 10.10
C GLN A 147 15.71 9.27 10.60
N ALA A 148 16.52 8.67 9.71
CA ALA A 148 17.91 8.36 10.01
C ALA A 148 18.73 9.63 10.30
N ALA A 149 18.47 10.74 9.60
CA ALA A 149 19.16 12.02 9.80
C ALA A 149 18.72 12.78 11.08
N HIS A 150 17.48 12.58 11.55
CA HIS A 150 16.96 13.20 12.77
C HIS A 150 17.35 12.45 14.06
N THR A 151 17.99 11.29 13.94
CA THR A 151 18.41 10.50 15.11
C THR A 151 19.69 11.11 15.74
N PRO A 152 19.66 11.60 16.99
CA PRO A 152 20.90 11.96 17.69
C PRO A 152 21.77 10.71 17.89
N PRO A 153 23.11 10.83 17.88
CA PRO A 153 24.00 9.71 18.10
C PRO A 153 23.72 9.07 19.47
N ASP A 154 23.61 7.74 19.46
CA ASP A 154 23.36 6.86 20.60
C ASP A 154 24.19 7.29 21.83
N GLU A 155 23.54 7.81 22.88
CA GLU A 155 24.21 8.10 24.14
C GLU A 155 24.46 6.75 24.84
N PRO A 156 25.71 6.41 25.22
CA PRO A 156 26.01 5.11 25.79
C PRO A 156 25.24 4.90 27.09
N ARG A 157 24.49 3.78 27.17
CA ARG A 157 23.78 3.37 28.39
C ARG A 157 24.78 3.30 29.56
N PRO A 158 24.49 3.91 30.72
CA PRO A 158 25.36 3.78 31.88
C PRO A 158 25.47 2.32 32.29
N SER A 159 26.71 1.84 32.40
CA SER A 159 27.03 0.53 32.94
C SER A 159 26.53 0.45 34.38
N SER A 160 25.57 -0.44 34.63
CA SER A 160 25.16 -0.76 36.00
C SER A 160 26.26 -1.59 36.66
N GLU A 161 26.92 -1.01 37.67
CA GLU A 161 27.65 -1.73 38.72
C GLU A 161 26.69 -2.39 39.73
#